data_AF-A0A6F8V482-F1
#
_entry.id   AF-A0A6F8V482-F1
#
_cell.length_a   1.000
_cell.length_b   1.000
_cell.length_c   1.000
_cell.angle_alpha   90.00
_cell.angle_beta   90.00
_cell.angle_gamma   90.00
#
_symmetry.space_group_name_H-M   'P 1'
#
loop_
_entity.id
_entity.type
_entity.pdbx_description
1 polymer ?
#
loop_
_entity_poly.entity_id
_entity_poly.type
_entity_poly.pdbx_seq_one_letter_code
_entity_poly.pdbx_strand_id
1 'polypeptide(L)' 'MTPDAKRLAAGSADDIRALGWAVAVHNDYRLGGIPHTFWLFTKGEIAIKGEGRTDAEALDQVRAAIAARGASASA' A
#
# COMPACT_ATOMS: atom_id res chain seq x y z
N MET A 1 27.71 -14.51 -5.92
CA MET A 1 26.92 -13.29 -5.65
C MET A 1 25.55 -13.47 -6.27
N THR A 2 24.62 -13.97 -5.48
CA THR A 2 23.20 -14.07 -5.84
C THR A 2 22.54 -12.76 -5.42
N PRO A 3 21.64 -12.17 -6.22
CA PRO A 3 21.02 -10.90 -5.86
C PRO A 3 20.17 -11.14 -4.60
N ASP A 4 20.50 -10.41 -3.54
CA ASP A 4 19.70 -10.36 -2.34
C ASP A 4 18.25 -10.08 -2.73
N ALA A 5 17.39 -11.06 -2.48
CA ALA A 5 15.95 -10.85 -2.47
C ALA A 5 15.71 -9.81 -1.37
N LYS A 6 15.70 -8.54 -1.78
CA LYS A 6 15.42 -7.37 -0.97
C LYS A 6 14.04 -7.62 -0.38
N ARG A 7 14.00 -8.20 0.81
CA ARG A 7 12.79 -8.46 1.57
C ARG A 7 12.09 -7.11 1.66
N LEU A 8 10.99 -6.99 0.93
CA LEU A 8 10.21 -5.76 0.86
C LEU A 8 9.91 -5.36 2.30
N ALA A 9 10.48 -4.24 2.75
CA ALA A 9 10.26 -3.78 4.10
C ALA A 9 8.76 -3.53 4.26
N ALA A 10 8.16 -3.99 5.37
CA ALA A 10 6.71 -3.92 5.57
C ALA A 10 6.14 -2.49 5.39
N GLY A 11 6.95 -1.46 5.68
CA GLY A 11 6.65 -0.04 5.46
C GLY A 11 7.04 0.53 4.10
N SER A 12 7.41 -0.28 3.10
CA SER A 12 7.69 0.18 1.74
C SER A 12 6.53 -0.13 0.81
N ALA A 13 6.28 0.79 -0.13
CA ALA A 13 5.29 0.66 -1.19
C ALA A 13 5.85 0.06 -2.51
N ASP A 14 7.12 -0.37 -2.53
CA ASP A 14 7.80 -0.76 -3.77
C ASP A 14 7.15 -1.97 -4.46
N ASP A 15 6.61 -2.91 -3.71
CA ASP A 15 5.86 -4.05 -4.23
C ASP A 15 4.57 -3.63 -4.91
N ILE A 16 3.81 -2.73 -4.28
CA ILE A 16 2.59 -2.16 -4.84
C ILE A 16 2.90 -1.41 -6.15
N ARG A 17 4.01 -0.64 -6.18
CA ARG A 17 4.49 0.03 -7.39
C ARG A 17 4.90 -0.94 -8.48
N ALA A 18 5.59 -2.03 -8.13
CA ALA A 18 5.99 -3.07 -9.09
C ALA A 18 4.77 -3.76 -9.75
N LEU A 19 3.61 -3.78 -9.08
CA LEU A 19 2.33 -4.23 -9.64
C LEU A 19 1.65 -3.19 -10.56
N GLY A 20 2.30 -2.05 -10.81
CA GLY A 20 1.80 -0.98 -11.68
C GLY A 20 0.81 -0.02 -11.02
N TRP A 21 0.75 0.02 -9.69
CA TRP A 21 -0.03 1.03 -8.96
C TRP A 21 0.83 2.28 -8.72
N ALA A 22 0.24 3.46 -8.90
CA ALA A 22 0.88 4.73 -8.59
C ALA A 22 0.40 5.26 -7.23
N VAL A 23 1.28 5.88 -6.46
CA VAL A 23 0.89 6.64 -5.26
C VAL A 23 0.24 7.95 -5.73
N ALA A 24 -1.04 8.12 -5.42
CA ALA A 24 -1.76 9.38 -5.66
C ALA A 24 -1.60 10.34 -4.47
N VAL A 25 -1.67 9.81 -3.25
CA VAL A 25 -1.47 10.58 -2.01
C VAL A 25 -0.72 9.71 -1.01
N HIS A 26 0.30 10.29 -0.38
CA HIS A 26 0.86 9.81 0.88
C HIS A 26 0.87 10.99 1.85
N ASN A 27 0.21 10.83 2.99
CA ASN A 27 0.03 11.92 3.95
C ASN A 27 0.14 11.41 5.39
N ASP A 28 1.07 12.01 6.12
CA ASP A 28 1.15 11.88 7.57
C ASP A 28 0.26 12.93 8.24
N TYR A 29 -0.45 12.52 9.29
CA TYR A 29 -1.36 13.41 10.00
C TYR A 29 -1.51 12.99 11.47
N ARG A 30 -2.28 13.77 12.24
CA ARG A 30 -2.55 13.49 13.65
C ARG A 30 -4.04 13.55 13.96
N LEU A 31 -4.51 12.60 14.76
CA LEU A 31 -5.86 12.59 15.35
C LEU A 31 -5.72 12.56 16.86
N GLY A 32 -6.25 13.56 17.56
CA GLY A 32 -6.08 13.66 19.01
C GLY A 32 -4.60 13.66 19.46
N GLY A 33 -3.71 14.18 18.63
CA GLY A 33 -2.25 14.18 18.87
C GLY A 33 -1.54 12.87 18.48
N ILE A 34 -2.27 11.79 18.23
CA ILE A 34 -1.71 10.48 17.84
C ILE A 34 -1.29 10.54 16.37
N PRO A 35 -0.06 10.11 16.01
CA PRO A 35 0.40 10.08 14.62
C PRO A 35 -0.29 8.97 13.82
N HIS A 36 -0.60 9.29 12.57
CA HIS A 36 -1.18 8.39 11.59
C HIS A 36 -0.55 8.65 10.21
N THR A 37 -0.67 7.68 9.33
CA THR A 37 -0.31 7.76 7.91
C THR A 37 -1.46 7.25 7.05
N PHE A 38 -1.64 7.91 5.92
CA PHE A 38 -2.63 7.61 4.91
C PHE A 38 -1.94 7.41 3.56
N TRP A 39 -2.27 6.30 2.90
CA TRP A 39 -1.79 5.97 1.56
C TRP A 39 -2.97 5.78 0.62
N LEU A 40 -2.92 6.44 -0.54
CA LEU A 40 -3.84 6.25 -1.65
C LEU A 40 -3.05 5.86 -2.90
N PHE A 41 -3.46 4.75 -3.50
CA PHE A 41 -2.92 4.26 -4.76
C PHE A 41 -3.99 4.28 -5.84
N THR A 42 -3.57 4.52 -7.09
CA THR A 42 -4.42 4.48 -8.27
C THR A 42 -3.83 3.61 -9.37
N LYS A 43 -4.69 2.89 -10.10
CA LYS A 43 -4.35 2.13 -11.31
C LYS A 43 -5.54 2.14 -12.26
N GLY A 44 -5.40 2.84 -13.39
CA GLY A 44 -6.52 3.14 -14.27
C GLY A 44 -7.60 3.93 -13.51
N GLU A 45 -8.85 3.49 -13.58
CA GLU A 45 -9.99 4.10 -12.90
C GLU A 45 -10.18 3.61 -11.45
N ILE A 46 -9.28 2.75 -10.95
CA ILE A 46 -9.39 2.16 -9.63
C ILE A 46 -8.51 2.91 -8.63
N ALA A 47 -9.06 3.19 -7.45
CA ALA A 47 -8.34 3.70 -6.30
C ALA A 47 -8.44 2.73 -5.10
N ILE A 48 -7.34 2.55 -4.38
CA ILE A 48 -7.28 1.75 -3.14
C ILE A 48 -6.53 2.57 -2.09
N LYS A 49 -7.10 2.61 -0.89
CA LYS A 49 -6.47 3.28 0.25
C LYS A 49 -6.13 2.31 1.37
N GLY A 50 -5.19 2.73 2.21
CA GLY A 50 -4.92 2.15 3.50
C GLY A 50 -4.47 3.23 4.48
N GLU A 51 -4.74 3.01 5.76
CA GLU A 51 -4.58 4.03 6.79
C GLU A 51 -4.28 3.39 8.14
N GLY A 52 -3.32 3.93 8.89
CA GLY A 52 -2.89 3.34 10.15
C GLY A 52 -2.01 4.27 10.97
N ARG A 53 -1.51 3.79 12.10
CA ARG A 53 -0.50 4.50 12.91
C ARG A 53 0.92 4.31 12.36
N THR A 54 1.10 3.36 11.44
CA THR A 54 2.36 3.07 10.76
C THR A 54 2.14 2.79 9.28
N ASP A 55 3.20 2.98 8.47
CA ASP A 55 3.15 2.65 7.04
C ASP A 55 2.86 1.17 6.82
N ALA A 56 3.38 0.28 7.68
CA ALA A 56 3.13 -1.15 7.58
C ALA A 56 1.63 -1.47 7.70
N GLU A 57 0.95 -0.92 8.73
CA GLU A 57 -0.49 -1.11 8.91
C GLU A 57 -1.30 -0.57 7.72
N ALA A 58 -0.94 0.60 7.19
CA ALA A 58 -1.62 1.19 6.06
C ALA A 58 -1.38 0.39 4.77
N LEU A 59 -0.13 0.03 4.47
CA LEU A 59 0.23 -0.69 3.25
C LEU A 59 -0.28 -2.14 3.26
N ASP A 60 -0.39 -2.80 4.42
CA ASP A 60 -1.00 -4.13 4.52
C ASP A 60 -2.49 -4.12 4.15
N GLN A 61 -3.22 -3.05 4.49
CA GLN A 61 -4.60 -2.88 4.02
C GLN A 61 -4.67 -2.70 2.50
N VAL A 62 -3.75 -1.94 1.91
CA VAL A 62 -3.66 -1.77 0.45
C VAL A 62 -3.39 -3.12 -0.23
N ARG A 63 -2.42 -3.90 0.29
CA ARG A 63 -2.09 -5.24 -0.22
C ARG A 63 -3.29 -6.18 -0.17
N ALA A 64 -4.00 -6.21 0.96
CA ALA A 64 -5.20 -7.03 1.12
C ALA A 64 -6.30 -6.64 0.12
N ALA A 65 -6.52 -5.35 -0.09
CA ALA A 65 -7.51 -4.85 -1.05
C ALA A 65 -7.12 -5.18 -2.50
N ILE A 66 -5.83 -5.10 -2.86
CA ILE A 66 -5.34 -5.52 -4.19
C ILE A 66 -5.56 -7.03 -4.39
N ALA A 67 -5.19 -7.85 -3.41
CA ALA A 67 -5.34 -9.30 -3.47
C ALA A 67 -6.81 -9.73 -3.62
N ALA A 68 -7.72 -9.11 -2.85
CA ALA A 68 -9.16 -9.37 -2.94
C ALA A 68 -9.73 -9.07 -4.34
N ARG A 69 -9.26 -8.00 -5.00
CA ARG A 69 -9.69 -7.66 -6.37
C ARG A 69 -9.12 -8.61 -7.42
N GLY A 70 -7.88 -9.06 -7.26
CA GLY A 70 -7.28 -10.05 -8.16
C GLY A 70 -8.03 -11.39 -8.14
N ALA A 71 -8.52 -11.80 -6.97
CA ALA A 71 -9.36 -12.98 -6.84
C ALA A 71 -10.72 -12.82 -7.55
N SER A 72 -11.34 -11.63 -7.50
CA SER A 72 -12.63 -11.37 -8.16
C SER A 72 -12.56 -11.24 -9.69
N ALA A 73 -11.39 -10.98 -10.27
CA ALA A 73 -11.22 -10.87 -11.73
C ALA A 73 -10.92 -12.22 -12.41
N SER A 74 -10.70 -13.28 -11.62
CA SER A 74 -10.30 -14.62 -12.09
C SER A 74 -11.43 -15.66 -11.96
N ALA A 75 -12.65 -15.21 -11.60
CA ALA A 75 -13.87 -16.00 -11.46
C ALA A 75 -14.88 -15.57 -12.52
#